data_AF-X0ULA0-F1
#
_entry.id   AF-X0ULA0-F1
#
_cell.length_a   1.000
_cell.length_b   1.000
_cell.length_c   1.000
_cell.angle_alpha   90.00
_cell.angle_beta   90.00
_cell.angle_gamma   90.00
#
_symmetry.space_group_name_H-M   'P 1'
#
loop_
_entity.id
_entity.type
_entity.pdbx_description
1 polymer ?
#
loop_
_entity_poly.entity_id
_entity_poly.type
_entity_poly.pdbx_seq_one_letter_code
_entity_poly.pdbx_strand_id
1 'polypeptide(L)'
;FRKGILRFEEQNEETKKTLIKQEPDYGEIVCRCEKVTKKEILEAVNNPLGARSLISIKYRTRVMMGRCQGGYCQNRIMEILRESFKLSPQEITLKGNNSYLLTGYRSNEVSKSCQKEKLLSLEEELLV
;
A
#
# COMPACT_ATOMS: atom_id res chain seq x y z
N PHE A 1 -21.76 7.15 7.29
CA PHE A 1 -21.06 7.88 6.21
C PHE A 1 -19.58 7.53 6.22
N ARG A 2 -18.97 7.26 5.06
CA ARG A 2 -17.51 7.05 4.95
C ARG A 2 -16.85 8.42 4.81
N LYS A 3 -15.91 8.74 5.71
CA LYS A 3 -15.04 9.92 5.53
C LYS A 3 -14.13 9.69 4.33
N GLY A 4 -14.06 10.68 3.43
CA GLY A 4 -13.10 10.69 2.33
C GLY A 4 -11.66 10.77 2.86
N ILE A 5 -10.72 10.27 2.07
CA ILE A 5 -9.28 10.40 2.37
C ILE A 5 -8.89 11.87 2.16
N LEU A 6 -8.15 12.44 3.10
CA LEU A 6 -7.66 13.80 2.99
C LEU A 6 -6.57 13.83 1.91
N ARG A 7 -6.74 14.70 0.90
CA ARG A 7 -5.73 14.86 -0.15
C ARG A 7 -4.66 15.83 0.31
N PHE A 8 -3.46 15.31 0.53
CA PHE A 8 -2.36 16.09 1.09
C PHE A 8 -1.96 17.26 0.16
N GLU A 9 -1.91 17.00 -1.15
CA GLU A 9 -1.50 18.00 -2.13
C GLU A 9 -2.41 19.24 -2.16
N GLU A 10 -3.71 19.07 -1.91
CA GLU A 10 -4.72 20.14 -1.95
C GLU A 10 -4.67 21.06 -0.72
N GLN A 11 -3.88 20.72 0.31
CA GLN A 11 -3.77 21.52 1.53
C GLN A 11 -2.82 22.72 1.37
N ASN A 12 -2.99 23.74 2.21
CA ASN A 12 -2.05 24.85 2.28
C ASN A 12 -0.74 24.45 2.98
N GLU A 13 0.33 25.24 2.80
CA GLU A 13 1.67 24.91 3.32
C GLU A 13 1.73 24.81 4.86
N GLU A 14 0.97 25.63 5.57
CA GLU A 14 0.91 25.59 7.04
C GLU A 14 0.23 24.31 7.56
N THR A 15 -0.87 23.91 6.92
CA THR A 15 -1.56 22.65 7.19
C THR A 15 -0.66 21.48 6.83
N LYS A 16 0.02 21.51 5.67
CA LYS A 16 0.97 20.46 5.26
C LYS A 16 2.06 20.26 6.32
N LYS A 17 2.69 21.34 6.79
CA LYS A 17 3.70 21.29 7.86
C LYS A 17 3.14 20.71 9.16
N THR A 18 1.92 21.12 9.52
CA THR A 18 1.24 20.62 10.73
C THR A 18 0.94 19.13 10.63
N LEU A 19 0.42 18.66 9.48
CA LEU A 19 0.13 17.26 9.21
C LEU A 19 1.41 16.41 9.25
N ILE A 20 2.49 16.86 8.62
CA ILE A 20 3.80 16.16 8.66
C ILE A 20 4.33 16.07 10.09
N LYS A 21 4.16 17.13 10.90
CA LYS A 21 4.61 17.15 12.30
C LYS A 21 3.82 16.18 13.18
N GLN A 22 2.52 16.04 12.94
CA GLN A 22 1.65 15.12 13.68
C GLN A 22 1.86 13.67 13.25
N GLU A 23 2.04 13.45 11.94
CA GLU A 23 2.16 12.14 11.32
C GLU A 23 3.22 12.20 10.21
N PRO A 24 4.44 11.67 10.46
CA PRO A 24 5.53 11.69 9.50
C PRO A 24 5.21 11.01 8.16
N ASP A 25 4.25 10.08 8.11
CA ASP A 25 3.84 9.42 6.87
C ASP A 25 3.22 10.38 5.83
N TYR A 26 2.78 11.59 6.24
CA TYR A 26 2.43 12.65 5.28
C TYR A 26 3.66 13.26 4.59
N GLY A 27 4.85 13.14 5.17
CA GLY A 27 6.10 13.61 4.58
C GLY A 27 6.67 12.67 3.52
N GLU A 28 6.21 11.41 3.49
CA GLU A 28 6.70 10.41 2.55
C GLU A 28 5.83 10.36 1.28
N ILE A 29 6.32 10.97 0.19
CA ILE A 29 5.64 10.88 -1.12
C ILE A 29 5.90 9.51 -1.76
N VAL A 30 4.82 8.75 -1.95
CA VAL A 30 4.83 7.45 -2.64
C VAL A 30 4.62 7.62 -4.14
N CYS A 31 3.67 8.47 -4.54
CA CYS A 31 3.41 8.78 -5.94
C CYS A 31 3.90 10.17 -6.29
N ARG A 32 5.01 10.29 -7.01
CA ARG A 32 5.49 11.61 -7.45
C ARG A 32 4.54 12.31 -8.43
N CYS A 33 3.89 11.58 -9.33
CA CYS A 33 3.05 12.20 -10.36
C CYS A 33 1.77 12.83 -9.79
N GLU A 34 1.09 12.13 -8.87
CA GLU A 34 -0.15 12.61 -8.25
C GLU A 34 0.09 13.20 -6.85
N LYS A 35 1.35 13.25 -6.40
CA LYS A 35 1.81 13.74 -5.09
C LYS A 35 1.08 13.08 -3.90
N VAL A 36 0.84 11.78 -4.03
CA VAL A 36 0.18 10.96 -2.99
C VAL A 36 1.20 10.51 -1.96
N THR A 37 0.88 10.74 -0.69
CA THR A 37 1.67 10.38 0.49
C THR A 37 1.44 8.94 0.94
N LYS A 38 2.36 8.40 1.74
CA LYS A 38 2.19 7.09 2.38
C LYS A 38 0.96 7.08 3.28
N LYS A 39 0.71 8.18 4.01
CA LYS A 39 -0.46 8.29 4.89
C LYS A 39 -1.78 8.10 4.16
N GLU A 40 -1.94 8.71 2.98
CA GLU A 40 -3.15 8.55 2.15
C GLU A 40 -3.39 7.10 1.73
N ILE A 41 -2.31 6.36 1.42
CA ILE A 41 -2.39 4.93 1.09
C ILE A 41 -2.79 4.13 2.32
N LEU A 42 -2.17 4.39 3.48
CA LEU A 42 -2.52 3.75 4.74
C LEU A 42 -3.97 4.03 5.16
N GLU A 43 -4.48 5.24 4.94
CA GLU A 43 -5.90 5.56 5.17
C GLU A 43 -6.83 4.77 4.23
N ALA A 44 -6.41 4.51 2.98
CA ALA A 44 -7.17 3.66 2.06
C ALA A 44 -7.21 2.20 2.51
N VAL A 45 -6.06 1.70 2.99
CA VAL A 45 -5.82 0.35 3.51
C VAL A 45 -6.61 0.11 4.79
N ASN A 46 -6.54 1.03 5.76
CA ASN A 46 -7.17 0.94 7.08
C ASN A 46 -8.63 1.40 7.12
N ASN A 47 -9.19 1.79 5.98
CA ASN A 47 -10.62 2.12 5.88
C ASN A 47 -11.49 0.89 6.22
N PRO A 48 -12.73 1.04 6.72
CA PRO A 48 -13.63 -0.10 6.98
C PRO A 48 -13.84 -1.07 5.81
N LEU A 49 -13.76 -0.58 4.56
CA LEU A 49 -13.86 -1.44 3.37
C LEU A 49 -12.55 -2.17 3.02
N GLY A 50 -11.43 -1.78 3.64
CA GLY A 50 -10.10 -2.37 3.51
C GLY A 50 -9.58 -2.48 2.07
N ALA A 51 -8.83 -1.49 1.57
CA ALA A 51 -8.26 -1.62 0.23
C ALA A 51 -7.18 -2.73 0.17
N ARG A 52 -7.53 -3.90 -0.40
CA ARG A 52 -6.64 -5.08 -0.52
C ARG A 52 -6.00 -5.30 -1.89
N SER A 53 -6.31 -4.45 -2.88
CA SER A 53 -5.81 -4.57 -4.25
C SER A 53 -5.28 -3.24 -4.76
N LEU A 54 -4.35 -3.28 -5.73
CA LEU A 54 -3.76 -2.07 -6.30
C LEU A 54 -4.82 -1.15 -6.92
N ILE A 55 -5.82 -1.70 -7.59
CA ILE A 55 -6.91 -0.91 -8.19
C ILE A 55 -7.78 -0.24 -7.11
N SER A 56 -8.02 -0.91 -5.98
CA SER A 56 -8.77 -0.30 -4.87
C SER A 56 -8.02 0.91 -4.30
N ILE A 57 -6.69 0.80 -4.13
CA ILE A 57 -5.85 1.92 -3.68
C ILE A 57 -5.83 3.03 -4.74
N LYS A 58 -5.64 2.67 -6.02
CA LYS A 58 -5.67 3.59 -7.18
C LYS A 58 -6.91 4.46 -7.17
N TYR A 59 -8.11 3.88 -7.06
CA TYR A 59 -9.33 4.69 -7.10
C TYR A 59 -9.60 5.50 -5.84
N ARG A 60 -9.02 5.12 -4.70
CA ARG A 60 -9.20 5.85 -3.43
C ARG A 60 -8.23 7.02 -3.27
N THR A 61 -7.03 6.91 -3.82
CA THR A 61 -5.93 7.86 -3.59
C THR A 61 -5.42 8.53 -4.87
N ARG A 62 -5.80 8.02 -6.05
CA ARG A 62 -5.25 8.35 -7.38
C ARG A 62 -3.81 7.89 -7.62
N VAL A 63 -3.20 7.11 -6.72
CA VAL A 63 -1.90 6.51 -7.01
C VAL A 63 -1.92 5.74 -8.33
N MET A 64 -0.81 5.73 -9.07
CA MET A 64 -0.69 5.12 -10.41
C MET A 64 -1.54 5.80 -11.51
N MET A 65 -2.23 6.92 -11.25
CA MET A 65 -3.05 7.60 -12.28
C MET A 65 -2.33 8.72 -13.03
N GLY A 66 -1.11 9.09 -12.62
CA GLY A 66 -0.33 10.13 -13.29
C GLY A 66 0.51 9.62 -14.48
N ARG A 67 1.39 10.46 -15.04
CA ARG A 67 2.16 10.18 -16.27
C ARG A 67 2.85 8.81 -16.31
N CYS A 68 3.37 8.32 -15.18
CA CYS A 68 4.09 7.05 -15.12
C CYS A 68 3.20 5.79 -15.06
N GLN A 69 1.89 5.93 -14.91
CA GLN A 69 0.92 4.81 -14.85
C GLN A 69 1.30 3.68 -13.88
N GLY A 70 1.99 4.01 -12.77
CA GLY A 70 2.40 3.05 -11.75
C GLY A 70 3.83 2.52 -11.88
N GLY A 71 4.55 2.81 -12.96
CA GLY A 71 5.90 2.27 -13.21
C GLY A 71 6.93 2.53 -12.10
N TYR A 72 6.77 3.58 -11.29
CA TYR A 72 7.68 3.90 -10.17
C TYR A 72 7.11 3.61 -8.78
N CYS A 73 5.79 3.74 -8.59
CA CYS A 73 5.19 3.66 -7.26
C CYS A 73 4.59 2.29 -6.95
N GLN A 74 4.33 1.44 -7.95
CA GLN A 74 3.66 0.17 -7.78
C GLN A 74 4.34 -0.74 -6.74
N ASN A 75 5.66 -0.94 -6.83
CA ASN A 75 6.39 -1.80 -5.91
C ASN A 75 6.35 -1.27 -4.46
N ARG A 76 6.38 0.06 -4.27
CA ARG A 76 6.25 0.67 -2.93
C ARG A 76 4.86 0.44 -2.33
N ILE A 77 3.81 0.50 -3.15
CA ILE A 77 2.44 0.20 -2.71
C ILE A 77 2.30 -1.27 -2.35
N MET A 78 2.92 -2.15 -3.13
CA MET A 78 2.95 -3.59 -2.84
C MET A 78 3.61 -3.83 -1.47
N GLU A 79 4.74 -3.18 -1.17
CA GLU A 79 5.38 -3.32 0.14
C GLU A 79 4.49 -2.81 1.28
N ILE A 80 3.86 -1.64 1.13
CA ILE A 80 2.90 -1.13 2.12
C ILE A 80 1.77 -2.14 2.37
N LEU A 81 1.25 -2.79 1.32
CA LEU A 81 0.24 -3.84 1.45
C LEU A 81 0.77 -5.10 2.14
N ARG A 82 2.00 -5.51 1.83
CA ARG A 82 2.67 -6.64 2.52
C ARG A 82 2.78 -6.35 4.01
N GLU A 83 3.33 -5.21 4.37
CA GLU A 83 3.55 -4.81 5.77
C GLU A 83 2.22 -4.67 6.51
N SER A 84 1.21 -4.03 5.90
CA SER A 84 -0.08 -3.78 6.55
C SER A 84 -0.88 -5.05 6.81
N PHE A 85 -0.71 -6.09 6.00
CA PHE A 85 -1.55 -7.28 6.02
C PHE A 85 -0.77 -8.60 6.12
N LYS A 86 0.54 -8.53 6.37
CA LYS A 86 1.47 -9.67 6.42
C LYS A 86 1.37 -10.59 5.19
N LEU A 87 1.14 -10.00 4.01
CA LEU A 87 0.98 -10.74 2.75
C LEU A 87 2.35 -11.09 2.14
N SER A 88 2.46 -12.26 1.53
CA SER A 88 3.53 -12.58 0.59
C SER A 88 3.36 -11.79 -0.71
N PRO A 89 4.44 -11.55 -1.49
CA PRO A 89 4.35 -10.78 -2.74
C PRO A 89 3.36 -11.38 -3.75
N GLN A 90 3.18 -12.70 -3.75
CA GLN A 90 2.29 -13.44 -4.65
C GLN A 90 0.81 -13.26 -4.29
N GLU A 91 0.49 -12.97 -3.03
CA GLU A 91 -0.89 -12.78 -2.56
C GLU A 91 -1.46 -11.41 -2.96
N ILE A 92 -0.62 -10.49 -3.43
CA ILE A 92 -1.05 -9.16 -3.86
C ILE A 92 -1.68 -9.23 -5.25
N THR A 93 -2.90 -8.69 -5.33
CA THR A 93 -3.71 -8.70 -6.55
C THR A 93 -3.86 -7.31 -7.16
N LEU A 94 -4.05 -7.28 -8.48
CA LEU A 94 -4.35 -6.06 -9.22
C LEU A 94 -5.78 -5.58 -8.91
N LYS A 95 -6.78 -6.44 -9.13
CA LYS A 95 -8.21 -6.11 -9.01
C LYS A 95 -8.98 -6.94 -7.97
N GLY A 96 -8.30 -7.82 -7.24
CA GLY A 96 -8.92 -8.88 -6.42
C GLY A 96 -9.06 -10.20 -7.16
N ASN A 97 -9.52 -11.24 -6.47
CA ASN A 97 -9.70 -12.60 -7.01
C ASN A 97 -8.40 -13.12 -7.67
N ASN A 98 -8.52 -13.83 -8.81
CA ASN A 98 -7.40 -14.45 -9.52
C ASN A 98 -6.56 -13.48 -10.37
N SER A 99 -6.33 -12.25 -9.89
CA SER A 99 -5.57 -11.22 -10.61
C SER A 99 -4.20 -10.95 -9.97
N TYR A 100 -3.45 -12.02 -9.72
CA TYR A 100 -2.14 -11.96 -9.09
C TYR A 100 -1.14 -11.19 -9.96
N LEU A 101 -0.35 -10.32 -9.32
CA LEU A 101 0.71 -9.56 -9.99
C LEU A 101 1.95 -10.40 -10.23
N LEU A 102 2.24 -11.29 -9.29
CA LEU A 102 3.43 -12.13 -9.27
C LEU A 102 2.98 -13.58 -9.17
N THR A 103 3.41 -14.41 -10.12
CA THR A 103 3.02 -15.82 -10.20
C THR A 103 4.08 -16.77 -9.65
N GLY A 104 5.28 -16.27 -9.36
CA GLY A 104 6.38 -17.08 -8.84
C GLY A 104 7.71 -16.35 -8.86
N TYR A 105 8.73 -17.00 -8.31
CA TYR A 105 10.12 -16.57 -8.47
C TYR A 105 10.72 -17.24 -9.69
N ARG A 106 11.70 -16.58 -10.32
CA ARG A 106 12.44 -17.15 -11.45
C ARG A 106 13.33 -18.32 -11.01
N SER A 107 13.87 -18.25 -9.79
CA SER A 107 14.59 -19.34 -9.15
C SER A 107 13.61 -20.25 -8.41
N ASN A 108 13.88 -21.56 -8.39
CA ASN A 108 13.12 -22.54 -7.60
C ASN A 108 13.28 -22.35 -6.06
N GLU A 109 14.02 -21.33 -5.64
CA GLU A 109 14.26 -20.99 -4.24
C GLU A 109 13.48 -19.72 -3.89
N VAL A 110 12.54 -19.85 -2.94
CA VAL A 110 11.90 -18.72 -2.29
C VAL A 110 12.95 -18.06 -1.39
N SER A 111 13.10 -16.73 -1.47
CA SER A 111 14.03 -16.01 -0.61
C SER A 111 13.71 -16.29 0.87
N LYS A 112 14.71 -16.74 1.64
CA LYS A 112 14.56 -17.11 3.06
C LYS A 112 13.96 -15.99 3.93
N SER A 113 14.11 -14.73 3.52
CA SER A 113 13.51 -13.57 4.18
C SER A 113 11.98 -13.62 4.17
N CYS A 114 11.36 -14.02 3.06
CA CYS A 114 9.90 -14.07 2.93
C CYS A 114 9.30 -15.31 3.60
N GLN A 115 10.07 -16.39 3.74
CA GLN A 115 9.64 -17.62 4.44
C GLN A 115 9.51 -17.41 5.95
N LYS A 116 10.40 -16.61 6.53
CA LYS A 116 10.45 -16.37 7.98
C LYS A 116 9.23 -15.57 8.48
N GLU A 117 8.73 -14.63 7.68
CA GLU A 117 7.55 -13.83 8.01
C GLU A 117 6.25 -14.65 7.95
N LYS A 118 6.11 -15.56 6.98
CA LYS A 118 4.91 -16.41 6.83
C LYS A 118 4.78 -17.47 7.92
N LEU A 119 5.91 -17.97 8.44
CA LEU A 119 5.90 -18.91 9.57
C LEU A 119 5.45 -18.22 10.86
N LEU A 120 5.92 -16.99 11.11
CA LEU A 120 5.49 -16.17 12.24
C LEU A 120 3.99 -15.85 12.20
N SER A 121 3.44 -15.51 11.02
CA SER A 121 2.02 -15.19 10.89
C SER A 121 1.11 -16.40 11.11
N LEU A 122 1.54 -17.60 10.69
CA LEU A 122 0.81 -18.85 10.92
C LEU A 122 0.87 -19.30 12.38
N GLU A 123 2.00 -19.09 13.06
CA GLU A 123 2.15 -19.36 14.49
C GLU A 123 1.29 -18.41 15.33
N GLU A 124 1.20 -17.13 14.95
CA GLU A 124 0.31 -16.15 15.60
C GLU A 124 -1.18 -16.46 15.38
N GLU A 125 -1.58 -16.95 14.21
CA GLU A 125 -2.96 -17.38 13.93
C GLU A 125 -3.33 -18.70 14.65
N LEU A 126 -2.36 -19.53 15.02
CA LEU A 126 -2.58 -20.77 15.78
C LEU A 126 -2.60 -20.57 17.31
N LEU A 127 -2.14 -19.41 17.78
CA LEU A 127 -2.05 -19.04 19.20
C LEU A 127 -3.22 -18.18 19.69
N VAL A 128 -4.24 -17.96 18.84
CA VAL A 128 -5.52 -17.28 19.16
C VAL A 128 -6.66 -18.27 19.21
#